data_AF-A0A942KYV0-F1
#
_entry.id   AF-A0A942KYV0-F1
#
_cell.length_a   1.000
_cell.length_b   1.000
_cell.length_c   1.000
_cell.angle_alpha   90.00
_cell.angle_beta   90.00
_cell.angle_gamma   90.00
#
_symmetry.space_group_name_H-M   'P 1'
#
loop_
_entity.id
_entity.type
_entity.pdbx_description
1 polymer ?
#
loop_
_entity_poly.entity_id
_entity_poly.type
_entity_poly.pdbx_seq_one_letter_code
_entity_poly.pdbx_strand_id
1 'polypeptide(L)'
;MRNFLLTLTTTALIAFPAGADPSQQEVDTARSECRDAFLARDAEAYMDAAASMIAWGSLQNADWSREVELCLAFAEAIEGASLDTARERAAGLSGAAGPTPAPSEEAAAPQTDAPAADTRLADFLSRIQADGADVEAIVREIAADTTFAPPPSPERDALEEVLNAYVRPIPAAQAERNFVAYQALARANGENQTYVDKAASYEQAIEAEREQLQRTARALEGRLVRTTAEFDGSSWGRHPSSPRFQDIRNYVTLYLIESGSGQKTMELFFNYTSRSGWLFVESASINIDGETTRVPVGQWFRDNDTEIWEFASMRGDAAVALARKIADADRAVIRFNGQQFYDDYVVSDGEKRVIREMLAMWEVISAE
;
A
#
# COMPACT_ATOMS: atom_id res chain seq x y z
N MET A 1 -19.84 53.42 -61.55
CA MET A 1 -20.66 52.70 -60.55
C MET A 1 -19.79 51.65 -59.85
N ARG A 2 -19.47 51.86 -58.58
CA ARG A 2 -19.48 50.85 -57.49
C ARG A 2 -18.61 51.34 -56.34
N ASN A 3 -19.31 51.74 -55.28
CA ASN A 3 -18.80 51.84 -53.92
C ASN A 3 -18.26 50.47 -53.48
N PHE A 4 -17.13 50.45 -52.77
CA PHE A 4 -16.83 49.36 -51.87
C PHE A 4 -16.41 49.91 -50.51
N LEU A 5 -17.18 49.49 -49.51
CA LEU A 5 -17.12 49.88 -48.11
C LEU A 5 -15.81 49.44 -47.45
N LEU A 6 -15.31 50.29 -46.57
CA LEU A 6 -14.42 49.92 -45.48
C LEU A 6 -15.13 48.97 -44.52
N THR A 7 -14.53 47.81 -44.27
CA THR A 7 -14.82 46.97 -43.09
C THR A 7 -13.66 47.12 -42.11
N LEU A 8 -13.93 47.82 -40.99
CA LEU A 8 -13.10 47.76 -39.78
C LEU A 8 -13.24 46.36 -39.18
N THR A 9 -12.15 45.60 -39.15
CA THR A 9 -12.03 44.41 -38.32
C THR A 9 -11.66 44.81 -36.90
N THR A 10 -12.63 44.73 -36.00
CA THR A 10 -12.46 44.84 -34.56
C THR A 10 -11.63 43.65 -34.07
N THR A 11 -10.35 43.86 -33.79
CA THR A 11 -9.51 42.86 -33.13
C THR A 11 -9.90 42.78 -31.66
N ALA A 12 -10.72 41.80 -31.31
CA ALA A 12 -10.95 41.44 -29.91
C ALA A 12 -9.67 40.84 -29.35
N LEU A 13 -8.96 41.59 -28.50
CA LEU A 13 -7.91 41.08 -27.64
C LEU A 13 -8.55 40.14 -26.61
N ILE A 14 -8.53 38.83 -26.89
CA ILE A 14 -8.72 37.81 -25.87
C ILE A 14 -7.47 37.85 -25.00
N ALA A 15 -7.61 38.40 -23.80
CA ALA A 15 -6.59 38.29 -22.77
C ALA A 15 -6.47 36.81 -22.38
N PHE A 16 -5.40 36.16 -22.79
CA PHE A 16 -5.04 34.85 -22.25
C PHE A 16 -4.71 35.04 -20.76
N PRO A 17 -5.34 34.27 -19.84
CA PRO A 17 -4.90 34.29 -18.46
C PRO A 17 -3.43 33.86 -18.42
N ALA A 18 -2.62 34.61 -17.70
CA ALA A 18 -1.22 34.26 -17.48
C ALA A 18 -1.17 32.82 -16.95
N GLY A 19 -0.49 31.93 -17.69
CA GLY A 19 -0.28 30.56 -17.25
C GLY A 19 0.43 30.60 -15.90
N ALA A 20 -0.26 30.15 -14.85
CA ALA A 20 0.38 29.89 -13.58
C ALA A 20 1.15 28.59 -13.76
N ASP A 21 2.45 28.69 -14.07
CA ASP A 21 3.31 27.51 -14.02
C ASP A 21 3.27 27.00 -12.56
N PRO A 22 2.76 25.78 -12.31
CA PRO A 22 2.68 25.22 -10.98
C PRO A 22 4.09 24.99 -10.43
N SER A 23 4.23 25.01 -9.11
CA SER A 23 5.44 24.55 -8.46
C SER A 23 5.64 23.04 -8.69
N GLN A 24 6.89 22.57 -8.58
CA GLN A 24 7.19 21.13 -8.66
C GLN A 24 6.38 20.32 -7.62
N GLN A 25 6.14 20.88 -6.44
CA GLN A 25 5.34 20.25 -5.39
C GLN A 25 3.86 20.08 -5.80
N GLU A 26 3.27 21.08 -6.47
CA GLU A 26 1.90 21.00 -6.99
C GLU A 26 1.79 19.95 -8.09
N VAL A 27 2.78 19.87 -8.97
CA VAL A 27 2.85 18.82 -10.02
C VAL A 27 2.98 17.43 -9.41
N ASP A 28 3.86 17.26 -8.43
CA ASP A 28 4.07 15.96 -7.77
C ASP A 28 2.82 15.50 -7.00
N THR A 29 2.13 16.44 -6.36
CA THR A 29 0.89 16.17 -5.61
C THR A 29 -0.22 15.75 -6.56
N ALA A 30 -0.52 16.54 -7.60
CA ALA A 30 -1.60 16.21 -8.54
C ALA A 30 -1.31 14.91 -9.31
N ARG A 31 -0.04 14.62 -9.62
CA ARG A 31 0.38 13.35 -10.22
C ARG A 31 0.08 12.16 -9.31
N SER A 32 0.38 12.29 -8.01
CA SER A 32 0.06 11.24 -7.04
C SER A 32 -1.45 11.06 -6.93
N GLU A 33 -2.21 12.15 -6.76
CA GLU A 33 -3.67 12.11 -6.64
C GLU A 33 -4.32 11.46 -7.86
N CYS A 34 -3.91 11.83 -9.08
CA CYS A 34 -4.43 11.23 -10.31
C CYS A 34 -4.12 9.72 -10.39
N ARG A 35 -2.88 9.32 -10.07
CA ARG A 35 -2.48 7.90 -10.05
C ARG A 35 -3.26 7.11 -9.00
N ASP A 36 -3.38 7.65 -7.79
CA ASP A 36 -3.97 6.98 -6.65
C ASP A 36 -5.49 6.82 -6.86
N ALA A 37 -6.15 7.85 -7.40
CA ALA A 37 -7.56 7.77 -7.79
C ALA A 37 -7.81 6.78 -8.94
N PHE A 38 -6.90 6.72 -9.93
CA PHE A 38 -6.98 5.73 -11.01
C PHE A 38 -6.87 4.29 -10.47
N LEU A 39 -5.90 4.02 -9.60
CA LEU A 39 -5.71 2.69 -8.99
C LEU A 39 -6.91 2.28 -8.12
N ALA A 40 -7.51 3.25 -7.42
CA ALA A 40 -8.71 3.04 -6.61
C ALA A 40 -10.00 2.89 -7.44
N ARG A 41 -9.96 3.18 -8.76
CA ARG A 41 -11.13 3.35 -9.63
C ARG A 41 -12.14 4.36 -9.07
N ASP A 42 -11.65 5.38 -8.40
CA ASP A 42 -12.48 6.46 -7.84
C ASP A 42 -12.66 7.55 -8.88
N ALA A 43 -13.80 7.52 -9.56
CA ALA A 43 -14.11 8.48 -10.61
C ALA A 43 -14.18 9.92 -10.08
N GLU A 44 -14.64 10.16 -8.85
CA GLU A 44 -14.82 11.52 -8.34
C GLU A 44 -13.47 12.14 -7.95
N ALA A 45 -12.64 11.39 -7.22
CA ALA A 45 -11.30 11.84 -6.86
C ALA A 45 -10.41 12.04 -8.10
N TYR A 46 -10.52 11.16 -9.09
CA TYR A 46 -9.76 11.27 -10.33
C TYR A 46 -10.14 12.54 -11.11
N MET A 47 -11.42 12.88 -11.10
CA MET A 47 -11.98 14.05 -11.75
C MET A 47 -11.56 15.36 -11.10
N ASP A 48 -11.40 15.39 -9.78
CA ASP A 48 -10.86 16.54 -9.05
C ASP A 48 -9.36 16.75 -9.34
N ALA A 49 -8.56 15.67 -9.32
CA ALA A 49 -7.15 15.73 -9.68
C ALA A 49 -6.96 16.22 -11.13
N ALA A 50 -7.74 15.68 -12.06
CA ALA A 50 -7.74 16.10 -13.46
C ALA A 50 -8.14 17.59 -13.61
N ALA A 51 -9.15 18.05 -12.87
CA ALA A 51 -9.59 19.45 -12.91
C ALA A 51 -8.48 20.42 -12.44
N SER A 52 -7.77 20.10 -11.36
CA SER A 52 -6.63 20.90 -10.89
C SER A 52 -5.51 20.96 -11.93
N MET A 53 -5.18 19.84 -12.59
CA MET A 53 -4.17 19.81 -13.66
C MET A 53 -4.59 20.60 -14.92
N ILE A 54 -5.88 20.55 -15.29
CA ILE A 54 -6.43 21.33 -16.41
C ILE A 54 -6.39 22.84 -16.11
N ALA A 55 -6.62 23.22 -14.85
CA ALA A 55 -6.65 24.62 -14.44
C ALA A 55 -5.30 25.36 -14.60
N TRP A 56 -4.18 24.62 -14.69
CA TRP A 56 -2.86 25.20 -14.99
C TRP A 56 -2.73 25.70 -16.43
N GLY A 57 -3.58 25.23 -17.35
CA GLY A 57 -3.55 25.62 -18.75
C GLY A 57 -2.29 25.16 -19.48
N SER A 58 -1.70 26.03 -20.30
CA SER A 58 -0.49 25.71 -21.05
C SER A 58 0.76 25.82 -20.17
N LEU A 59 1.41 24.68 -19.94
CA LEU A 59 2.65 24.59 -19.15
C LEU A 59 3.89 24.84 -20.01
N GLN A 60 4.88 25.55 -19.47
CA GLN A 60 6.16 25.75 -20.17
C GLN A 60 7.08 24.53 -20.08
N ASN A 61 6.93 23.72 -19.02
CA ASN A 61 7.74 22.53 -18.80
C ASN A 61 7.18 21.31 -19.56
N ALA A 62 7.93 20.82 -20.55
CA ALA A 62 7.52 19.70 -21.40
C ALA A 62 7.42 18.35 -20.68
N ASP A 63 8.07 18.17 -19.52
CA ASP A 63 7.89 16.98 -18.68
C ASP A 63 6.54 17.07 -17.94
N TRP A 64 6.19 18.24 -17.41
CA TRP A 64 4.92 18.44 -16.72
C TRP A 64 3.73 18.34 -17.67
N SER A 65 3.84 18.87 -18.90
CA SER A 65 2.81 18.69 -19.93
C SER A 65 2.54 17.21 -20.21
N ARG A 66 3.60 16.38 -20.27
CA ARG A 66 3.45 14.93 -20.48
C ARG A 66 2.75 14.24 -19.30
N GLU A 67 3.02 14.65 -18.07
CA GLU A 67 2.35 14.10 -16.88
C GLU A 67 0.86 14.46 -16.86
N VAL A 68 0.50 15.70 -17.22
CA VAL A 68 -0.90 16.11 -17.37
C VAL A 68 -1.59 15.31 -18.48
N GLU A 69 -0.97 15.21 -19.66
CA GLU A 69 -1.51 14.40 -20.77
C GLU A 69 -1.71 12.93 -20.38
N LEU A 70 -0.74 12.34 -19.67
CA LEU A 70 -0.81 10.97 -19.20
C LEU A 70 -1.97 10.78 -18.21
N CYS A 71 -2.10 11.69 -17.25
CA CYS A 71 -3.23 11.67 -16.33
C CYS A 71 -4.53 11.68 -17.13
N LEU A 72 -4.77 12.68 -17.98
CA LEU A 72 -6.03 12.84 -18.71
C LEU A 72 -6.35 11.70 -19.70
N ALA A 73 -5.34 11.06 -20.27
CA ALA A 73 -5.53 9.94 -21.21
C ALA A 73 -6.19 8.72 -20.55
N PHE A 74 -6.11 8.56 -19.23
CA PHE A 74 -6.71 7.43 -18.52
C PHE A 74 -8.16 7.62 -18.11
N ALA A 75 -8.77 8.78 -18.39
CA ALA A 75 -10.11 9.09 -17.90
C ALA A 75 -11.16 8.11 -18.43
N GLU A 76 -11.04 7.70 -19.69
CA GLU A 76 -11.96 6.76 -20.34
C GLU A 76 -11.85 5.33 -19.78
N ALA A 77 -10.79 5.01 -19.02
CA ALA A 77 -10.60 3.70 -18.42
C ALA A 77 -11.27 3.55 -17.04
N ILE A 78 -11.80 4.65 -16.47
CA ILE A 78 -12.55 4.63 -15.21
C ILE A 78 -14.03 4.84 -15.51
N GLU A 79 -14.87 3.87 -15.14
CA GLU A 79 -16.32 3.99 -15.29
C GLU A 79 -16.86 5.18 -14.46
N GLY A 80 -17.49 6.15 -15.12
CA GLY A 80 -18.04 7.35 -14.47
C GLY A 80 -17.14 8.59 -14.50
N ALA A 81 -15.87 8.48 -14.94
CA ALA A 81 -15.02 9.64 -15.19
C ALA A 81 -15.31 10.26 -16.57
N SER A 82 -15.29 11.60 -16.66
CA SER A 82 -15.62 12.34 -17.89
C SER A 82 -14.73 13.58 -18.03
N LEU A 83 -13.86 13.64 -19.04
CA LEU A 83 -12.99 14.80 -19.22
C LEU A 83 -13.74 16.13 -19.36
N ASP A 84 -14.98 16.11 -19.85
CA ASP A 84 -15.79 17.32 -19.96
C ASP A 84 -16.22 17.86 -18.59
N THR A 85 -16.60 16.97 -17.66
CA THR A 85 -16.91 17.37 -16.28
C THR A 85 -15.66 17.90 -15.55
N ALA A 86 -14.46 17.41 -15.89
CA ALA A 86 -13.21 17.88 -15.28
C ALA A 86 -12.88 19.29 -15.77
N ARG A 87 -13.10 19.56 -17.07
CA ARG A 87 -12.97 20.90 -17.66
C ARG A 87 -13.97 21.90 -17.06
N GLU A 88 -15.20 21.47 -16.82
CA GLU A 88 -16.22 22.31 -16.16
C GLU A 88 -15.78 22.68 -14.72
N ARG A 89 -15.26 21.72 -13.95
CA ARG A 89 -14.70 21.96 -12.60
C ARG A 89 -13.50 22.90 -12.65
N ALA A 90 -12.57 22.67 -13.58
CA ALA A 90 -11.38 23.50 -13.77
C ALA A 90 -11.72 24.96 -14.06
N ALA A 91 -12.74 25.21 -14.88
CA ALA A 91 -13.22 26.57 -15.18
C ALA A 91 -13.74 27.31 -13.93
N GLY A 92 -14.23 26.58 -12.92
CA GLY A 92 -14.62 27.15 -11.63
C GLY A 92 -13.44 27.56 -10.74
N LEU A 93 -12.30 26.87 -10.87
CA LEU A 93 -11.08 27.14 -10.09
C LEU A 93 -10.34 28.40 -10.58
N SER A 94 -10.37 28.67 -11.89
CA SER A 94 -9.71 29.84 -12.49
C SER A 94 -10.42 31.19 -12.21
N GLY A 95 -11.57 31.19 -11.54
CA GLY A 95 -12.38 32.38 -11.23
C GLY A 95 -12.12 33.05 -9.87
N ALA A 96 -11.27 32.48 -9.01
CA ALA A 96 -11.09 32.95 -7.64
C ALA A 96 -9.71 33.58 -7.40
N ALA A 97 -9.48 34.77 -7.96
CA ALA A 97 -8.37 35.64 -7.56
C ALA A 97 -8.93 37.03 -7.18
N GLY A 98 -9.41 37.14 -5.94
CA GLY A 98 -9.78 38.41 -5.29
C GLY A 98 -8.86 38.69 -4.09
N PRO A 99 -8.48 39.95 -3.84
CA PRO A 99 -7.43 40.28 -2.88
C PRO A 99 -7.90 40.17 -1.43
N THR A 100 -7.11 39.48 -0.62
CA THR A 100 -7.20 39.44 0.85
C THR A 100 -7.03 40.85 1.43
N PRO A 101 -7.95 41.35 2.29
CA PRO A 101 -7.71 42.57 3.03
C PRO A 101 -6.76 42.32 4.21
N ALA A 102 -5.92 43.31 4.47
CA ALA A 102 -4.96 43.36 5.58
C ALA A 102 -5.62 43.20 6.96
N PRO A 103 -4.92 42.65 7.96
CA PRO A 103 -5.46 42.53 9.31
C PRO A 103 -5.41 43.88 10.05
N SER A 104 -6.56 44.27 10.58
CA SER A 104 -6.71 45.39 11.51
C SER A 104 -6.26 44.99 12.91
N GLU A 105 -5.53 45.89 13.56
CA GLU A 105 -5.26 45.90 15.01
C GLU A 105 -6.57 45.82 15.82
N GLU A 106 -6.67 44.86 16.74
CA GLU A 106 -7.60 44.98 17.86
C GLU A 106 -7.02 44.39 19.16
N ALA A 107 -6.84 45.30 20.12
CA ALA A 107 -6.96 45.22 21.57
C ALA A 107 -6.50 43.97 22.35
N ALA A 108 -5.57 44.23 23.28
CA ALA A 108 -5.22 43.34 24.39
C ALA A 108 -6.29 43.30 25.51
N ALA A 109 -6.64 42.09 25.97
CA ALA A 109 -6.80 41.64 27.37
C ALA A 109 -7.67 40.35 27.42
N PRO A 110 -7.66 39.54 28.51
CA PRO A 110 -6.70 39.40 29.61
C PRO A 110 -6.05 37.99 29.63
N GLN A 111 -4.90 37.89 30.28
CA GLN A 111 -4.23 36.61 30.59
C GLN A 111 -5.11 35.75 31.51
N THR A 112 -5.63 34.66 30.97
CA THR A 112 -6.15 33.52 31.74
C THR A 112 -5.01 32.55 32.02
N ASP A 113 -4.93 32.10 33.27
CA ASP A 113 -3.93 31.17 33.79
C ASP A 113 -3.65 29.99 32.84
N ALA A 114 -2.37 29.77 32.56
CA ALA A 114 -1.88 28.71 31.70
C ALA A 114 -2.29 27.33 32.26
N PRO A 115 -2.92 26.45 31.46
CA PRO A 115 -3.04 25.05 31.83
C PRO A 115 -1.64 24.45 31.89
N ALA A 116 -1.38 23.63 32.91
CA ALA A 116 -0.11 22.91 33.06
C ALA A 116 0.26 22.25 31.72
N ALA A 117 1.42 22.62 31.17
CA ALA A 117 1.90 22.09 29.90
C ALA A 117 1.84 20.56 29.94
N ASP A 118 1.18 19.95 28.93
CA ASP A 118 1.16 18.50 28.81
C ASP A 118 2.60 18.02 28.63
N THR A 119 3.18 17.48 29.69
CA THR A 119 4.59 17.05 29.73
C THR A 119 4.89 16.01 28.67
N ARG A 120 3.87 15.32 28.14
CA ARG A 120 3.99 14.33 27.07
C ARG A 120 4.29 14.96 25.71
N LEU A 121 3.69 16.11 25.39
CA LEU A 121 3.96 16.79 24.12
C LEU A 121 5.44 17.18 24.02
N ALA A 122 5.97 17.76 25.10
CA ALA A 122 7.39 18.11 25.18
C ALA A 122 8.30 16.88 25.10
N ASP A 123 7.92 15.75 25.72
CA ASP A 123 8.65 14.49 25.62
C ASP A 123 8.71 13.96 24.19
N PHE A 124 7.55 13.86 23.52
CA PHE A 124 7.48 13.36 22.14
C PHE A 124 8.30 14.23 21.19
N LEU A 125 8.20 15.55 21.28
CA LEU A 125 9.01 16.47 20.48
C LEU A 125 10.51 16.30 20.74
N SER A 126 10.91 16.24 22.01
CA SER A 126 12.33 16.06 22.37
C SER A 126 12.89 14.75 21.83
N ARG A 127 12.09 13.68 21.81
CA ARG A 127 12.51 12.37 21.31
C ARG A 127 12.55 12.32 19.79
N ILE A 128 11.61 12.96 19.12
CA ILE A 128 11.57 13.06 17.65
C ILE A 128 12.73 13.90 17.11
N GLN A 129 13.12 14.95 17.83
CA GLN A 129 14.21 15.84 17.43
C GLN A 129 15.61 15.29 17.78
N ALA A 130 15.69 14.16 18.48
CA ALA A 130 16.96 13.55 18.82
C ALA A 130 17.64 12.94 17.58
N ASP A 131 18.97 13.04 17.51
CA ASP A 131 19.75 12.38 16.46
C ASP A 131 19.51 10.86 16.50
N GLY A 132 19.09 10.30 15.37
CA GLY A 132 18.79 8.87 15.25
C GLY A 132 17.44 8.46 15.85
N ALA A 133 16.50 9.39 16.02
CA ALA A 133 15.15 9.10 16.50
C ALA A 133 14.45 7.99 15.68
N ASP A 134 13.87 7.02 16.40
CA ASP A 134 12.93 6.06 15.83
C ASP A 134 11.54 6.70 15.77
N VAL A 135 11.31 7.47 14.72
CA VAL A 135 10.05 8.19 14.50
C VAL A 135 8.86 7.22 14.43
N GLU A 136 9.05 6.04 13.86
CA GLU A 136 7.98 5.03 13.74
C GLU A 136 7.56 4.49 15.12
N ALA A 137 8.52 4.23 16.02
CA ALA A 137 8.20 3.86 17.39
C ALA A 137 7.41 4.95 18.12
N ILE A 138 7.81 6.21 17.95
CA ILE A 138 7.13 7.35 18.59
C ILE A 138 5.71 7.53 18.04
N VAL A 139 5.52 7.40 16.72
CA VAL A 139 4.19 7.42 16.09
C VAL A 139 3.28 6.34 16.67
N ARG A 140 3.80 5.11 16.85
CA ARG A 140 3.05 4.01 17.48
C ARG A 140 2.65 4.33 18.92
N GLU A 141 3.53 4.95 19.69
CA GLU A 141 3.24 5.36 21.07
C GLU A 141 2.15 6.43 21.13
N ILE A 142 2.23 7.47 20.29
CA ILE A 142 1.22 8.53 20.21
C ILE A 142 -0.14 7.94 19.81
N ALA A 143 -0.17 7.08 18.79
CA ALA A 143 -1.41 6.43 18.33
C ALA A 143 -2.08 5.61 19.45
N ALA A 144 -1.29 4.91 20.27
CA ALA A 144 -1.75 4.10 21.38
C ALA A 144 -2.22 4.90 22.61
N ASP A 145 -1.73 6.12 22.82
CA ASP A 145 -2.17 6.99 23.91
C ASP A 145 -3.53 7.63 23.59
N THR A 146 -4.60 6.96 24.02
CA THR A 146 -5.97 7.44 23.81
C THR A 146 -6.32 8.73 24.55
N THR A 147 -5.46 9.18 25.47
CA THR A 147 -5.64 10.38 26.30
C THR A 147 -4.74 11.54 25.87
N PHE A 148 -3.89 11.33 24.87
CA PHE A 148 -3.09 12.40 24.29
C PHE A 148 -3.97 13.28 23.40
N ALA A 149 -4.13 14.53 23.82
CA ALA A 149 -4.91 15.56 23.14
C ALA A 149 -4.35 16.94 23.53
N PRO A 150 -3.15 17.30 23.05
CA PRO A 150 -2.52 18.57 23.41
C PRO A 150 -3.36 19.76 22.91
N PRO A 151 -3.47 20.85 23.70
CA PRO A 151 -4.15 22.05 23.24
C PRO A 151 -3.38 22.71 22.08
N PRO A 152 -4.04 23.58 21.28
CA PRO A 152 -3.38 24.35 20.25
C PRO A 152 -2.18 25.13 20.77
N SER A 153 -1.01 24.88 20.19
CA SER A 153 0.27 25.48 20.58
C SER A 153 1.30 25.33 19.46
N PRO A 154 2.34 26.19 19.40
CA PRO A 154 3.44 26.03 18.44
C PRO A 154 4.13 24.66 18.54
N GLU A 155 4.23 24.11 19.75
CA GLU A 155 4.77 22.78 20.01
C GLU A 155 3.90 21.69 19.35
N ARG A 156 2.57 21.80 19.49
CA ARG A 156 1.63 20.88 18.81
C ARG A 156 1.81 20.95 17.30
N ASP A 157 1.87 22.15 16.74
CA ASP A 157 1.99 22.36 15.30
C ASP A 157 3.34 21.79 14.77
N ALA A 158 4.41 21.93 15.55
CA ALA A 158 5.70 21.31 15.23
C ALA A 158 5.66 19.78 15.26
N LEU A 159 4.92 19.18 16.20
CA LEU A 159 4.73 17.73 16.25
C LEU A 159 3.93 17.26 15.03
N GLU A 160 2.84 17.96 14.71
CA GLU A 160 2.00 17.70 13.55
C GLU A 160 2.81 17.76 12.23
N GLU A 161 3.70 18.73 12.07
CA GLU A 161 4.58 18.82 10.89
C GLU A 161 5.45 17.56 10.72
N VAL A 162 6.06 17.08 11.80
CA VAL A 162 6.89 15.87 11.75
C VAL A 162 6.06 14.62 11.46
N LEU A 163 4.88 14.50 12.09
CA LEU A 163 3.98 13.38 11.83
C LEU A 163 3.50 13.38 10.37
N ASN A 164 3.16 14.54 9.80
CA ASN A 164 2.81 14.65 8.39
C ASN A 164 3.97 14.24 7.46
N ALA A 165 5.20 14.66 7.77
CA ALA A 165 6.39 14.27 7.01
C ALA A 165 6.63 12.75 7.05
N TYR A 166 6.30 12.10 8.17
CA TYR A 166 6.35 10.64 8.31
C TYR A 166 5.23 9.92 7.54
N VAL A 167 4.00 10.44 7.55
CA VAL A 167 2.83 9.82 6.90
C VAL A 167 2.90 9.89 5.37
N ARG A 168 3.31 11.04 4.83
CA ARG A 168 3.29 11.33 3.38
C ARG A 168 3.96 10.28 2.47
N PRO A 169 5.12 9.68 2.81
CA PRO A 169 5.76 8.68 1.97
C PRO A 169 5.15 7.26 2.11
N ILE A 170 4.21 7.02 3.02
CA ILE A 170 3.63 5.70 3.23
C ILE A 170 2.67 5.37 2.07
N PRO A 171 2.90 4.30 1.31
CA PRO A 171 1.98 3.90 0.23
C PRO A 171 0.61 3.52 0.80
N ALA A 172 -0.47 3.87 0.10
CA ALA A 172 -1.84 3.54 0.52
C ALA A 172 -2.08 2.02 0.74
N ALA A 173 -1.32 1.18 0.04
CA ALA A 173 -1.35 -0.29 0.20
C ALA A 173 -0.89 -0.76 1.60
N GLN A 174 -0.13 0.05 2.34
CA GLN A 174 0.25 -0.24 3.73
C GLN A 174 -0.85 0.27 4.69
N ALA A 175 -2.04 -0.31 4.59
CA ALA A 175 -3.23 0.18 5.31
C ALA A 175 -3.03 0.26 6.83
N GLU A 176 -2.41 -0.75 7.45
CA GLU A 176 -2.12 -0.76 8.89
C GLU A 176 -1.15 0.34 9.30
N ARG A 177 -0.09 0.55 8.50
CA ARG A 177 0.89 1.61 8.78
C ARG A 177 0.27 3.00 8.63
N ASN A 178 -0.56 3.19 7.60
CA ASN A 178 -1.33 4.43 7.42
C ASN A 178 -2.33 4.66 8.56
N PHE A 179 -3.07 3.62 8.98
CA PHE A 179 -3.99 3.70 10.10
C PHE A 179 -3.29 4.24 11.36
N VAL A 180 -2.18 3.62 11.75
CA VAL A 180 -1.41 4.03 12.93
C VAL A 180 -0.91 5.47 12.79
N ALA A 181 -0.40 5.84 11.60
CA ALA A 181 0.16 7.17 11.36
C ALA A 181 -0.91 8.27 11.38
N TYR A 182 -2.07 8.04 10.74
CA TYR A 182 -3.20 8.97 10.80
C TYR A 182 -3.88 8.99 12.16
N GLN A 183 -3.90 7.87 12.89
CA GLN A 183 -4.36 7.85 14.27
C GLN A 183 -3.48 8.74 15.15
N ALA A 184 -2.15 8.69 15.01
CA ALA A 184 -1.24 9.58 15.73
C ALA A 184 -1.49 11.07 15.39
N LEU A 185 -1.68 11.40 14.10
CA LEU A 185 -2.06 12.76 13.67
C LEU A 185 -3.39 13.21 14.29
N ALA A 186 -4.40 12.35 14.31
CA ALA A 186 -5.69 12.64 14.93
C ALA A 186 -5.60 12.80 16.47
N ARG A 187 -4.62 12.17 17.13
CA ARG A 187 -4.33 12.42 18.56
C ARG A 187 -3.65 13.77 18.77
N ALA A 188 -2.68 14.12 17.94
CA ALA A 188 -1.95 15.39 18.03
C ALA A 188 -2.84 16.59 17.68
N ASN A 189 -3.70 16.47 16.66
CA ASN A 189 -4.61 17.51 16.21
C ASN A 189 -6.00 16.92 15.88
N GLY A 190 -6.78 16.65 16.94
CA GLY A 190 -8.13 16.08 16.80
C GLY A 190 -9.18 17.01 16.20
N GLU A 191 -8.86 18.30 16.02
CA GLU A 191 -9.74 19.28 15.35
C GLU A 191 -9.65 19.16 13.83
N ASN A 192 -8.59 18.53 13.31
CA ASN A 192 -8.42 18.28 11.88
C ASN A 192 -9.23 17.04 11.44
N GLN A 193 -10.41 17.31 10.90
CA GLN A 193 -11.34 16.26 10.48
C GLN A 193 -10.74 15.31 9.41
N THR A 194 -9.83 15.80 8.57
CA THR A 194 -9.17 14.94 7.55
C THR A 194 -8.38 13.81 8.19
N TYR A 195 -7.70 14.05 9.31
CA TYR A 195 -6.93 12.99 10.00
C TYR A 195 -7.85 11.96 10.64
N VAL A 196 -8.93 12.43 11.27
CA VAL A 196 -9.96 11.57 11.87
C VAL A 196 -10.60 10.68 10.80
N ASP A 197 -11.02 11.26 9.68
CA ASP A 197 -11.67 10.54 8.58
C ASP A 197 -10.72 9.54 7.93
N LYS A 198 -9.46 9.90 7.71
CA LYS A 198 -8.45 8.99 7.15
C LYS A 198 -8.18 7.81 8.09
N ALA A 199 -8.00 8.07 9.39
CA ALA A 199 -7.81 7.00 10.37
C ALA A 199 -9.01 6.04 10.38
N ALA A 200 -10.24 6.57 10.43
CA ALA A 200 -11.45 5.76 10.38
C ALA A 200 -11.59 4.96 9.08
N SER A 201 -11.23 5.55 7.93
CA SER A 201 -11.25 4.87 6.63
C SER A 201 -10.28 3.69 6.57
N TYR A 202 -9.04 3.85 7.04
CA TYR A 202 -8.08 2.74 7.10
C TYR A 202 -8.50 1.67 8.11
N GLU A 203 -9.06 2.05 9.27
CA GLU A 203 -9.60 1.10 10.23
C GLU A 203 -10.70 0.22 9.63
N GLN A 204 -11.65 0.84 8.93
CA GLN A 204 -12.71 0.12 8.22
C GLN A 204 -12.16 -0.79 7.13
N ALA A 205 -11.15 -0.36 6.38
CA ALA A 205 -10.52 -1.18 5.35
C ALA A 205 -9.83 -2.42 5.97
N ILE A 206 -9.12 -2.24 7.07
CA ILE A 206 -8.45 -3.33 7.82
C ILE A 206 -9.49 -4.33 8.33
N GLU A 207 -10.58 -3.85 8.94
CA GLU A 207 -11.62 -4.74 9.46
C GLU A 207 -12.34 -5.48 8.32
N ALA A 208 -12.67 -4.79 7.24
CA ALA A 208 -13.28 -5.41 6.07
C ALA A 208 -12.38 -6.50 5.45
N GLU A 209 -11.06 -6.26 5.38
CA GLU A 209 -10.08 -7.25 4.94
C GLU A 209 -10.03 -8.46 5.89
N ARG A 210 -9.99 -8.22 7.21
CA ARG A 210 -10.01 -9.27 8.23
C ARG A 210 -11.27 -10.12 8.14
N GLU A 211 -12.44 -9.51 8.04
CA GLU A 211 -13.69 -10.23 7.88
C GLU A 211 -13.70 -11.04 6.58
N GLN A 212 -13.21 -10.48 5.48
CA GLN A 212 -13.13 -11.17 4.19
C GLN A 212 -12.19 -12.37 4.26
N LEU A 213 -11.03 -12.21 4.90
CA LEU A 213 -10.10 -13.30 5.14
C LEU A 213 -10.73 -14.38 6.01
N GLN A 214 -11.46 -14.01 7.08
CA GLN A 214 -12.14 -14.96 7.96
C GLN A 214 -13.26 -15.72 7.22
N ARG A 215 -14.06 -15.04 6.39
CA ARG A 215 -15.07 -15.68 5.53
C ARG A 215 -14.40 -16.68 4.57
N THR A 216 -13.28 -16.28 3.98
CA THR A 216 -12.51 -17.11 3.04
C THR A 216 -11.95 -18.33 3.76
N ALA A 217 -11.34 -18.15 4.93
CA ALA A 217 -10.77 -19.20 5.77
C ALA A 217 -11.79 -20.30 6.11
N ARG A 218 -12.98 -19.90 6.59
CA ARG A 218 -14.07 -20.85 6.94
C ARG A 218 -14.56 -21.66 5.75
N ALA A 219 -14.54 -21.08 4.54
CA ALA A 219 -14.97 -21.75 3.32
C ALA A 219 -13.83 -22.54 2.63
N LEU A 220 -12.56 -22.22 2.95
CA LEU A 220 -11.42 -22.69 2.17
C LEU A 220 -11.20 -24.20 2.33
N GLU A 221 -11.39 -24.77 3.52
CA GLU A 221 -11.16 -26.20 3.74
C GLU A 221 -12.00 -27.06 2.78
N GLY A 222 -13.27 -26.72 2.58
CA GLY A 222 -14.16 -27.41 1.64
C GLY A 222 -13.80 -27.20 0.16
N ARG A 223 -13.00 -26.19 -0.15
CA ARG A 223 -12.59 -25.81 -1.52
C ARG A 223 -11.19 -26.29 -1.90
N LEU A 224 -10.41 -26.80 -0.95
CA LEU A 224 -9.07 -27.32 -1.22
C LEU A 224 -9.12 -28.38 -2.32
N VAL A 225 -8.15 -28.30 -3.25
CA VAL A 225 -7.96 -29.36 -4.23
C VAL A 225 -7.21 -30.48 -3.55
N ARG A 226 -7.95 -31.54 -3.19
CA ARG A 226 -7.43 -32.71 -2.46
C ARG A 226 -6.97 -33.80 -3.41
N THR A 227 -5.92 -34.50 -2.99
CA THR A 227 -5.53 -35.79 -3.56
C THR A 227 -5.28 -36.75 -2.40
N THR A 228 -5.89 -37.93 -2.48
CA THR A 228 -5.83 -38.96 -1.46
C THR A 228 -5.04 -40.15 -2.00
N ALA A 229 -4.04 -40.59 -1.24
CA ALA A 229 -3.29 -41.79 -1.54
C ALA A 229 -4.15 -43.03 -1.27
N GLU A 230 -4.22 -43.94 -2.25
CA GLU A 230 -4.98 -45.18 -2.10
C GLU A 230 -4.35 -46.16 -1.09
N PHE A 231 -3.02 -46.08 -0.88
CA PHE A 231 -2.29 -47.04 -0.07
C PHE A 231 -2.54 -46.90 1.43
N ASP A 232 -2.46 -45.68 1.95
CA ASP A 232 -2.55 -45.40 3.39
C ASP A 232 -3.70 -44.45 3.74
N GLY A 233 -4.48 -44.00 2.76
CA GLY A 233 -5.58 -43.05 2.95
C GLY A 233 -5.12 -41.64 3.33
N SER A 234 -3.82 -41.34 3.33
CA SER A 234 -3.32 -39.99 3.56
C SER A 234 -3.76 -39.07 2.41
N SER A 235 -3.91 -37.77 2.69
CA SER A 235 -4.27 -36.80 1.67
C SER A 235 -3.48 -35.51 1.81
N TRP A 236 -3.34 -34.80 0.70
CA TRP A 236 -2.81 -33.44 0.67
C TRP A 236 -3.80 -32.53 -0.05
N GLY A 237 -4.14 -31.41 0.59
CA GLY A 237 -5.01 -30.36 0.09
C GLY A 237 -4.21 -29.11 -0.24
N ARG A 238 -4.31 -28.64 -1.49
CA ARG A 238 -3.71 -27.35 -1.90
C ARG A 238 -4.76 -26.28 -2.10
N HIS A 239 -4.34 -25.03 -1.95
CA HIS A 239 -5.15 -23.88 -2.32
C HIS A 239 -5.50 -23.93 -3.82
N PRO A 240 -6.74 -23.60 -4.26
CA PRO A 240 -7.13 -23.63 -5.66
C PRO A 240 -6.29 -22.75 -6.60
N SER A 241 -5.74 -21.65 -6.08
CA SER A 241 -4.82 -20.77 -6.81
C SER A 241 -3.35 -21.21 -6.77
N SER A 242 -3.00 -22.29 -6.06
CA SER A 242 -1.65 -22.84 -6.10
C SER A 242 -1.39 -23.52 -7.45
N PRO A 243 -0.13 -23.50 -7.93
CA PRO A 243 0.32 -24.29 -9.07
C PRO A 243 -0.26 -25.70 -9.10
N ARG A 244 -0.80 -26.11 -10.26
CA ARG A 244 -1.34 -27.46 -10.45
C ARG A 244 -0.23 -28.51 -10.58
N PHE A 245 0.86 -28.14 -11.23
CA PHE A 245 2.01 -28.98 -11.50
C PHE A 245 3.27 -28.34 -10.89
N GLN A 246 4.32 -29.13 -10.65
CA GLN A 246 5.58 -28.67 -10.05
C GLN A 246 6.58 -28.15 -11.09
N ASP A 247 6.39 -28.52 -12.35
CA ASP A 247 7.23 -28.23 -13.51
C ASP A 247 6.95 -26.87 -14.18
N ILE A 248 6.06 -26.04 -13.62
CA ILE A 248 5.63 -24.80 -14.28
C ILE A 248 6.46 -23.57 -13.91
N ARG A 249 6.88 -23.43 -12.65
CA ARG A 249 7.62 -22.25 -12.13
C ARG A 249 8.13 -22.46 -10.71
N ASN A 250 9.03 -21.59 -10.28
CA ASN A 250 9.36 -21.44 -8.86
C ASN A 250 8.12 -20.98 -8.08
N TYR A 251 7.89 -21.58 -6.91
CA TYR A 251 6.87 -21.13 -5.98
C TYR A 251 7.15 -21.58 -4.55
N VAL A 252 6.50 -20.91 -3.60
CA VAL A 252 6.36 -21.36 -2.21
C VAL A 252 4.88 -21.38 -1.85
N THR A 253 4.43 -22.41 -1.16
CA THR A 253 3.01 -22.56 -0.79
C THR A 253 2.84 -23.43 0.45
N LEU A 254 1.61 -23.47 0.96
CA LEU A 254 1.21 -24.35 2.04
C LEU A 254 0.31 -25.47 1.50
N TYR A 255 0.52 -26.67 2.01
CA TYR A 255 -0.41 -27.80 1.88
C TYR A 255 -1.00 -28.14 3.25
N LEU A 256 -2.28 -28.51 3.26
CA LEU A 256 -2.90 -29.21 4.38
C LEU A 256 -2.65 -30.70 4.17
N ILE A 257 -1.91 -31.33 5.08
CA ILE A 257 -1.64 -32.76 5.06
C ILE A 257 -2.55 -33.43 6.08
N GLU A 258 -3.25 -34.49 5.67
CA GLU A 258 -4.08 -35.32 6.54
C GLU A 258 -3.57 -36.76 6.48
N SER A 259 -3.21 -37.33 7.62
CA SER A 259 -2.85 -38.75 7.72
C SER A 259 -4.06 -39.65 7.47
N GLY A 260 -3.85 -40.93 7.16
CA GLY A 260 -4.95 -41.90 7.09
C GLY A 260 -5.75 -42.06 8.40
N SER A 261 -5.17 -41.65 9.52
CA SER A 261 -5.85 -41.56 10.83
C SER A 261 -6.63 -40.28 11.08
N GLY A 262 -6.65 -39.34 10.13
CA GLY A 262 -7.34 -38.04 10.23
C GLY A 262 -6.55 -36.94 10.94
N GLN A 263 -5.32 -37.19 11.38
CA GLN A 263 -4.46 -36.13 11.94
C GLN A 263 -4.06 -35.14 10.85
N LYS A 264 -4.31 -33.85 11.08
CA LYS A 264 -4.00 -32.76 10.15
C LYS A 264 -2.73 -32.02 10.56
N THR A 265 -1.95 -31.57 9.58
CA THR A 265 -0.79 -30.68 9.79
C THR A 265 -0.55 -29.80 8.58
N MET A 266 0.14 -28.69 8.78
CA MET A 266 0.56 -27.79 7.70
C MET A 266 1.95 -28.16 7.20
N GLU A 267 2.11 -28.19 5.89
CA GLU A 267 3.39 -28.37 5.21
C GLU A 267 3.74 -27.13 4.39
N LEU A 268 4.87 -26.49 4.70
CA LEU A 268 5.45 -25.43 3.88
C LEU A 268 6.33 -26.06 2.81
N PHE A 269 5.99 -25.79 1.56
CA PHE A 269 6.59 -26.41 0.38
C PHE A 269 7.31 -25.37 -0.47
N PHE A 270 8.57 -25.66 -0.80
CA PHE A 270 9.43 -24.83 -1.65
C PHE A 270 9.69 -25.58 -2.95
N ASN A 271 9.46 -24.92 -4.08
CA ASN A 271 9.65 -25.49 -5.41
C ASN A 271 10.58 -24.61 -6.23
N TYR A 272 11.64 -25.21 -6.75
CA TYR A 272 12.49 -24.67 -7.79
C TYR A 272 12.20 -25.40 -9.10
N THR A 273 12.09 -24.67 -10.21
CA THR A 273 11.86 -25.20 -11.55
C THR A 273 12.78 -24.48 -12.52
N SER A 274 13.40 -25.23 -13.42
CA SER A 274 14.23 -24.66 -14.47
C SER A 274 14.04 -25.37 -15.80
N ARG A 275 14.05 -24.59 -16.88
CA ARG A 275 13.98 -25.09 -18.26
C ARG A 275 15.34 -25.29 -18.91
N SER A 276 16.36 -24.59 -18.43
CA SER A 276 17.61 -24.40 -19.18
C SER A 276 18.87 -24.62 -18.35
N GLY A 277 18.76 -24.88 -17.04
CA GLY A 277 19.91 -25.09 -16.17
C GLY A 277 19.57 -25.90 -14.94
N TRP A 278 20.39 -26.91 -14.64
CA TRP A 278 20.18 -27.75 -13.46
C TRP A 278 21.00 -27.15 -12.32
N LEU A 279 20.33 -26.67 -11.28
CA LEU A 279 20.99 -26.06 -10.14
C LEU A 279 21.53 -27.14 -9.17
N PHE A 280 20.84 -28.27 -9.09
CA PHE A 280 21.09 -29.32 -8.12
C PHE A 280 21.08 -28.77 -6.69
N VAL A 281 19.93 -28.23 -6.27
CA VAL A 281 19.74 -27.58 -4.99
C VAL A 281 20.17 -28.49 -3.84
N GLU A 282 21.11 -27.99 -3.03
CA GLU A 282 21.59 -28.62 -1.80
C GLU A 282 21.01 -27.93 -0.57
N SER A 283 20.69 -26.63 -0.68
CA SER A 283 20.08 -25.86 0.40
C SER A 283 19.39 -24.60 -0.11
N ALA A 284 18.50 -24.03 0.71
CA ALA A 284 17.97 -22.69 0.45
C ALA A 284 18.19 -21.77 1.66
N SER A 285 18.29 -20.47 1.36
CA SER A 285 18.21 -19.41 2.35
C SER A 285 17.07 -18.47 1.95
N ILE A 286 16.46 -17.83 2.93
CA ILE A 286 15.38 -16.88 2.70
C ILE A 286 15.74 -15.56 3.37
N ASN A 287 15.59 -14.46 2.62
CA ASN A 287 15.63 -13.10 3.13
C ASN A 287 14.19 -12.61 3.24
N ILE A 288 13.77 -12.20 4.44
CA ILE A 288 12.47 -11.62 4.75
C ILE A 288 12.72 -10.24 5.32
N ASP A 289 12.37 -9.20 4.56
CA ASP A 289 12.52 -7.80 4.95
C ASP A 289 13.93 -7.45 5.48
N GLY A 290 14.96 -8.03 4.86
CA GLY A 290 16.36 -7.82 5.23
C GLY A 290 16.93 -8.84 6.21
N GLU A 291 16.10 -9.61 6.93
CA GLU A 291 16.56 -10.69 7.81
C GLU A 291 16.79 -11.97 6.99
N THR A 292 18.02 -12.49 6.97
CA THR A 292 18.35 -13.73 6.27
C THR A 292 18.50 -14.92 7.22
N THR A 293 17.82 -16.02 6.88
CA THR A 293 17.94 -17.29 7.58
C THR A 293 18.02 -18.47 6.60
N ARG A 294 18.60 -19.59 7.06
CA ARG A 294 18.58 -20.84 6.30
C ARG A 294 17.19 -21.46 6.38
N VAL A 295 16.69 -21.97 5.26
CA VAL A 295 15.43 -22.73 5.24
C VAL A 295 15.67 -24.08 5.95
N PRO A 296 14.97 -24.38 7.07
CA PRO A 296 15.26 -25.54 7.91
C PRO A 296 14.59 -26.82 7.36
N VAL A 297 14.95 -27.20 6.14
CA VAL A 297 14.49 -28.42 5.47
C VAL A 297 15.55 -29.52 5.54
N GLY A 298 15.10 -30.78 5.60
CA GLY A 298 15.99 -31.93 5.75
C GLY A 298 16.75 -32.30 4.48
N GLN A 299 16.03 -32.47 3.37
CA GLN A 299 16.62 -32.82 2.07
C GLN A 299 15.84 -32.19 0.91
N TRP A 300 16.53 -32.01 -0.21
CA TRP A 300 15.96 -31.60 -1.48
C TRP A 300 15.73 -32.82 -2.36
N PHE A 301 14.51 -32.95 -2.85
CA PHE A 301 14.12 -33.94 -3.84
C PHE A 301 14.19 -33.33 -5.23
N ARG A 302 14.23 -34.19 -6.23
CA ARG A 302 14.31 -33.80 -7.63
C ARG A 302 13.55 -34.77 -8.49
N ASP A 303 12.87 -34.23 -9.47
CA ASP A 303 12.23 -34.97 -10.54
C ASP A 303 12.31 -34.14 -11.83
N ASN A 304 12.04 -34.77 -12.97
CA ASN A 304 12.18 -34.12 -14.26
C ASN A 304 11.35 -34.77 -15.36
N ASP A 305 11.04 -33.98 -16.38
CA ASP A 305 10.56 -34.42 -17.68
C ASP A 305 11.32 -33.68 -18.80
N THR A 306 10.68 -32.76 -19.53
CA THR A 306 11.32 -31.71 -20.34
C THR A 306 11.92 -30.59 -19.48
N GLU A 307 11.39 -30.40 -18.27
CA GLU A 307 11.87 -29.47 -17.26
C GLU A 307 12.41 -30.22 -16.04
N ILE A 308 13.26 -29.57 -15.24
CA ILE A 308 13.68 -30.07 -13.93
C ILE A 308 12.92 -29.29 -12.85
N TRP A 309 12.44 -29.99 -11.83
CA TRP A 309 11.99 -29.35 -10.60
C TRP A 309 12.59 -30.02 -9.36
N GLU A 310 12.88 -29.18 -8.38
CA GLU A 310 13.59 -29.53 -7.17
C GLU A 310 12.85 -28.93 -5.99
N PHE A 311 12.51 -29.76 -5.01
CA PHE A 311 11.61 -29.33 -3.95
C PHE A 311 12.02 -29.85 -2.59
N ALA A 312 11.65 -29.09 -1.57
CA ALA A 312 11.80 -29.47 -0.19
C ALA A 312 10.62 -28.95 0.62
N SER A 313 10.31 -29.63 1.72
CA SER A 313 9.23 -29.21 2.61
C SER A 313 9.58 -29.37 4.07
N MET A 314 8.84 -28.65 4.90
CA MET A 314 8.88 -28.75 6.36
C MET A 314 7.46 -28.71 6.91
N ARG A 315 7.25 -29.30 8.09
CA ARG A 315 5.92 -29.45 8.71
C ARG A 315 5.88 -28.93 10.15
N GLY A 316 4.66 -28.76 10.66
CA GLY A 316 4.41 -28.39 12.05
C GLY A 316 4.64 -26.90 12.34
N ASP A 317 4.82 -26.56 13.61
CA ASP A 317 4.81 -25.16 14.09
C ASP A 317 5.89 -24.30 13.44
N ALA A 318 7.07 -24.86 13.18
CA ALA A 318 8.15 -24.15 12.49
C ALA A 318 7.77 -23.78 11.05
N ALA A 319 6.99 -24.64 10.38
CA ALA A 319 6.49 -24.36 9.03
C ALA A 319 5.45 -23.24 9.05
N VAL A 320 4.51 -23.29 10.02
CA VAL A 320 3.50 -22.25 10.23
C VAL A 320 4.14 -20.90 10.56
N ALA A 321 5.13 -20.88 11.44
CA ALA A 321 5.84 -19.66 11.83
C ALA A 321 6.60 -19.03 10.66
N LEU A 322 7.33 -19.83 9.88
CA LEU A 322 8.04 -19.33 8.70
C LEU A 322 7.07 -18.87 7.61
N ALA A 323 5.99 -19.62 7.37
CA ALA A 323 4.97 -19.25 6.41
C ALA A 323 4.29 -17.91 6.77
N ARG A 324 4.03 -17.67 8.06
CA ARG A 324 3.48 -16.39 8.52
C ARG A 324 4.43 -15.23 8.24
N LYS A 325 5.72 -15.39 8.58
CA LYS A 325 6.74 -14.40 8.23
C LYS A 325 6.78 -14.11 6.72
N ILE A 326 6.67 -15.14 5.86
CA ILE A 326 6.65 -14.95 4.40
C ILE A 326 5.39 -14.20 3.94
N ALA A 327 4.22 -14.58 4.47
CA ALA A 327 2.95 -13.98 4.09
C ALA A 327 2.91 -12.48 4.42
N ASP A 328 3.40 -12.12 5.60
CA ASP A 328 3.32 -10.75 6.14
C ASP A 328 4.48 -9.85 5.68
N ALA A 329 5.46 -10.41 4.95
CA ALA A 329 6.62 -9.67 4.48
C ALA A 329 6.28 -8.65 3.39
N ASP A 330 6.92 -7.48 3.45
CA ASP A 330 6.95 -6.55 2.31
C ASP A 330 7.70 -7.22 1.14
N ARG A 331 8.84 -7.84 1.43
CA ARG A 331 9.66 -8.54 0.43
C ARG A 331 10.29 -9.81 1.00
N ALA A 332 9.95 -10.94 0.38
CA ALA A 332 10.59 -12.22 0.64
C ALA A 332 11.34 -12.72 -0.61
N VAL A 333 12.61 -13.06 -0.45
CA VAL A 333 13.47 -13.62 -1.52
C VAL A 333 14.07 -14.93 -1.05
N ILE A 334 13.83 -15.99 -1.82
CA ILE A 334 14.41 -17.32 -1.60
C ILE A 334 15.60 -17.48 -2.53
N ARG A 335 16.77 -17.75 -1.96
CA ARG A 335 17.96 -18.18 -2.70
C ARG A 335 18.08 -19.69 -2.64
N PHE A 336 17.90 -20.35 -3.77
CA PHE A 336 18.23 -21.77 -3.94
C PHE A 336 19.74 -21.88 -4.21
N ASN A 337 20.45 -22.72 -3.46
CA ASN A 337 21.90 -22.89 -3.56
C ASN A 337 22.19 -24.30 -4.05
N GLY A 338 22.79 -24.38 -5.25
CA GLY A 338 23.43 -25.59 -5.73
C GLY A 338 24.89 -25.67 -5.31
N GLN A 339 25.64 -26.61 -5.89
CA GLN A 339 27.04 -26.82 -5.54
C GLN A 339 27.95 -25.63 -5.96
N GLN A 340 27.69 -25.03 -7.13
CA GLN A 340 28.54 -23.97 -7.71
C GLN A 340 27.80 -22.67 -8.00
N PHE A 341 26.48 -22.73 -8.10
CA PHE A 341 25.63 -21.61 -8.50
C PHE A 341 24.47 -21.46 -7.54
N TYR A 342 23.79 -20.32 -7.62
CA TYR A 342 22.55 -20.06 -6.91
C TYR A 342 21.54 -19.45 -7.87
N ASP A 343 20.27 -19.51 -7.49
CA ASP A 343 19.20 -18.79 -8.16
C ASP A 343 18.27 -18.13 -7.14
N ASP A 344 17.86 -16.91 -7.43
CA ASP A 344 17.05 -16.08 -6.55
C ASP A 344 15.62 -15.99 -7.07
N TYR A 345 14.67 -16.22 -6.18
CA TYR A 345 13.26 -16.19 -6.48
C TYR A 345 12.54 -15.27 -5.49
N VAL A 346 11.87 -14.25 -6.02
CA VAL A 346 11.06 -13.32 -5.25
C VAL A 346 9.66 -13.90 -5.10
N VAL A 347 9.20 -14.08 -3.86
CA VAL A 347 7.86 -14.56 -3.57
C VAL A 347 6.85 -13.50 -4.00
N SER A 348 5.89 -13.87 -4.85
CA SER A 348 4.89 -12.93 -5.35
C SER A 348 3.80 -12.64 -4.31
N ASP A 349 3.13 -11.50 -4.43
CA ASP A 349 2.01 -11.16 -3.55
C ASP A 349 0.84 -12.14 -3.69
N GLY A 350 0.68 -12.74 -4.87
CA GLY A 350 -0.29 -13.81 -5.09
C GLY A 350 0.01 -15.05 -4.24
N GLU A 351 1.28 -15.41 -4.06
CA GLU A 351 1.69 -16.53 -3.21
C GLU A 351 1.61 -16.19 -1.73
N LYS A 352 2.00 -14.97 -1.33
CA LYS A 352 1.82 -14.49 0.04
C LYS A 352 0.34 -14.50 0.44
N ARG A 353 -0.57 -14.06 -0.45
CA ARG A 353 -2.02 -14.14 -0.25
C ARG A 353 -2.50 -15.58 -0.07
N VAL A 354 -2.06 -16.50 -0.94
CA VAL A 354 -2.39 -17.92 -0.81
C VAL A 354 -1.93 -18.48 0.54
N ILE A 355 -0.72 -18.15 0.97
CA ILE A 355 -0.19 -18.58 2.27
C ILE A 355 -1.04 -18.00 3.41
N ARG A 356 -1.38 -16.70 3.37
CA ARG A 356 -2.24 -16.04 4.36
C ARG A 356 -3.61 -16.70 4.48
N GLU A 357 -4.26 -16.99 3.34
CA GLU A 357 -5.56 -17.68 3.31
C GLU A 357 -5.47 -19.10 3.90
N MET A 358 -4.41 -19.86 3.57
CA MET A 358 -4.17 -21.20 4.13
C MET A 358 -3.89 -21.16 5.65
N LEU A 359 -3.14 -20.16 6.14
CA LEU A 359 -2.88 -19.96 7.57
C LEU A 359 -4.16 -19.62 8.33
N ALA A 360 -4.97 -18.70 7.80
CA ALA A 360 -6.25 -18.33 8.42
C ALA A 360 -7.21 -19.53 8.47
N MET A 361 -7.25 -20.36 7.42
CA MET A 361 -8.01 -21.61 7.43
C MET A 361 -7.46 -22.57 8.50
N TRP A 362 -6.13 -22.73 8.61
CA TRP A 362 -5.52 -23.58 9.63
C TRP A 362 -5.91 -23.16 11.05
N GLU A 363 -5.92 -21.85 11.34
CA GLU A 363 -6.38 -21.31 12.62
C GLU A 363 -7.83 -21.68 12.94
N VAL A 364 -8.72 -21.62 11.94
CA VAL A 364 -10.13 -22.02 12.13
C VAL A 364 -10.25 -23.50 12.48
N ILE A 365 -9.60 -24.38 11.72
CA ILE A 365 -9.77 -25.84 11.87
C ILE A 365 -8.95 -26.45 13.01
N SER A 366 -7.94 -25.74 13.52
CA SER A 366 -7.12 -26.20 14.66
C SER A 366 -7.66 -25.71 16.01
N ALA A 367 -8.61 -24.78 16.00
CA ALA A 367 -9.32 -24.32 17.20
C ALA A 367 -10.58 -25.16 17.53
N GLU A 368 -11.02 -26.01 16.60
CA GLU A 368 -12.09 -27.00 16.78
C GLU A 368 -11.57 -28.28 17.43
#